data_AF-A0A380TER1-F1
#
_entry.id   AF-A0A380TER1-F1
#
_cell.length_a   1.000
_cell.length_b   1.000
_cell.length_c   1.000
_cell.angle_alpha   90.00
_cell.angle_beta   90.00
_cell.angle_gamma   90.00
#
_symmetry.space_group_name_H-M   'P 1'
#
loop_
_entity.id
_entity.type
_entity.pdbx_description
1 polymer ?
#
loop_
_entity_poly.entity_id
_entity_poly.type
_entity_poly.pdbx_seq_one_letter_code
_entity_poly.pdbx_strand_id
1 'polypeptide(L)' 'MDLTELYATARSLWVVWLMILFIGIIWWVYRPRNRRRFEEAAKIPLREDDGGTDGKQ' A
#
# COMPACT_ATOMS: atom_id res chain seq x y z
N MET A 1 44.20 -3.64 -0.65
CA MET A 1 42.83 -3.39 -0.18
C MET A 1 42.37 -4.66 0.49
N ASP A 2 42.49 -4.69 1.80
CA ASP A 2 42.29 -5.87 2.63
C ASP A 2 40.82 -6.32 2.66
N LEU A 3 40.57 -7.62 2.85
CA LEU A 3 39.21 -8.18 2.95
C LEU A 3 38.42 -7.58 4.13
N THR A 4 39.11 -7.09 5.14
CA THR A 4 38.55 -6.39 6.30
C THR A 4 38.00 -5.02 5.94
N GLU A 5 38.70 -4.25 5.10
CA GLU A 5 38.22 -2.94 4.62
C GLU A 5 36.96 -3.10 3.76
N LEU A 6 36.95 -4.13 2.90
CA LEU A 6 35.78 -4.46 2.09
C LEU A 6 34.58 -4.86 2.96
N TYR A 7 34.82 -5.64 4.02
CA TYR A 7 33.75 -6.05 4.94
C TYR A 7 33.20 -4.88 5.76
N ALA A 8 34.07 -3.98 6.22
CA ALA A 8 33.67 -2.79 6.96
C ALA A 8 32.83 -1.83 6.10
N THR A 9 33.26 -1.58 4.85
CA THR A 9 32.49 -0.77 3.90
C THR A 9 31.19 -1.44 3.51
N ALA A 10 31.19 -2.73 3.17
CA ALA A 10 29.98 -3.47 2.82
C ALA A 10 28.94 -3.47 3.96
N ARG A 11 29.37 -3.67 5.21
CA ARG A 11 28.48 -3.64 6.37
C ARG A 11 27.90 -2.24 6.62
N SER A 12 28.70 -1.19 6.50
CA SER A 12 28.22 0.19 6.60
C SER A 12 27.20 0.50 5.51
N LEU A 13 27.52 0.15 4.26
CA LEU A 13 26.63 0.34 3.11
C LEU A 13 25.33 -0.42 3.29
N TRP A 14 25.36 -1.65 3.81
CA TRP A 14 24.19 -2.48 4.09
C TRP A 14 23.19 -1.81 5.05
N VAL A 15 23.68 -1.23 6.15
CA VAL A 15 22.84 -0.55 7.14
C VAL A 15 22.16 0.67 6.51
N VAL A 16 22.91 1.48 5.78
CA VAL A 16 22.36 2.64 5.05
C VAL A 16 21.35 2.18 3.99
N TRP A 17 21.63 1.09 3.29
CA TRP A 17 20.72 0.50 2.31
C TRP A 17 19.40 0.10 2.94
N LEU A 18 19.41 -0.60 4.07
CA LEU A 18 18.20 -1.00 4.79
C LEU A 18 17.39 0.21 5.24
N MET A 19 18.06 1.29 5.68
CA MET A 19 17.39 2.53 6.03
C MET A 19 16.66 3.16 4.84
N ILE A 20 17.30 3.21 3.67
CA ILE A 20 16.69 3.71 2.43
C ILE A 20 15.54 2.81 1.99
N LEU A 21 15.71 1.49 2.02
CA LEU A 21 14.68 0.51 1.68
C LEU A 21 13.44 0.73 2.55
N PHE A 22 13.64 0.88 3.86
CA PHE A 22 12.54 1.10 4.81
C PHE A 22 11.75 2.38 4.49
N ILE A 23 12.45 3.50 4.28
CA ILE A 23 11.82 4.77 3.88
C ILE A 23 11.10 4.63 2.53
N GLY A 24 11.72 3.94 1.56
CA GLY A 24 11.14 3.68 0.25
C GLY A 24 9.82 2.91 0.32
N ILE A 25 9.73 1.91 1.20
CA ILE A 25 8.50 1.15 1.43
C ILE A 25 7.42 2.04 2.08
N ILE A 26 7.77 2.82 3.11
CA ILE A 26 6.82 3.74 3.76
C ILE A 26 6.23 4.70 2.73
N TRP A 27 7.09 5.30 1.90
CA TRP A 27 6.66 6.27 0.89
C TRP A 27 5.84 5.61 -0.23
N TRP A 28 6.16 4.36 -0.59
CA TRP A 28 5.39 3.57 -1.52
C TRP A 28 4.00 3.20 -0.99
N VAL A 29 3.88 2.84 0.28
CA VAL A 29 2.59 2.56 0.94
C VAL A 29 1.74 3.83 1.06
N TYR A 30 2.37 4.96 1.38
CA TYR A 30 1.69 6.25 1.40
C TYR A 30 1.25 6.74 0.02
N ARG A 31 1.83 6.21 -1.07
CA ARG A 31 1.39 6.52 -2.43
C ARG A 31 0.02 5.85 -2.65
N PRO A 32 -1.09 6.60 -2.71
CA PRO A 32 -2.42 6.04 -2.80
C PRO A 32 -2.70 5.64 -4.26
N ARG A 33 -2.00 4.63 -4.78
CA ARG A 33 -2.12 4.19 -6.17
C ARG A 33 -3.39 3.37 -6.46
N ASN A 34 -4.36 3.29 -5.54
CA ASN A 34 -5.60 2.56 -5.87
C ASN A 34 -6.89 3.04 -5.18
N ARG A 35 -6.89 4.18 -4.45
CA ARG A 35 -8.11 4.63 -3.77
C ARG A 35 -9.20 5.12 -4.73
N ARG A 36 -8.85 5.55 -5.94
CA ARG A 36 -9.80 6.08 -6.93
C ARG A 36 -10.82 5.03 -7.41
N ARG A 37 -10.42 3.76 -7.55
CA ARG A 37 -11.34 2.70 -8.02
C ARG A 37 -12.26 2.15 -6.92
N PHE A 38 -11.86 2.28 -5.65
CA PHE A 38 -12.66 1.86 -4.50
C PHE A 38 -13.68 2.94 -4.08
N GLU A 39 -13.36 4.22 -4.25
CA GLU A 39 -14.33 5.32 -4.06
C GLU A 39 -15.49 5.27 -5.08
N GLU A 40 -15.22 4.84 -6.31
CA GLU A 40 -16.26 4.64 -7.34
C GLU A 40 -17.15 3.43 -7.04
N ALA A 41 -16.60 2.34 -6.50
CA ALA A 41 -17.39 1.16 -6.10
C ALA A 41 -18.16 1.38 -4.77
N ALA A 42 -17.66 2.23 -3.87
CA ALA A 42 -18.39 2.61 -2.65
C ALA A 42 -19.57 3.57 -2.92
N LYS A 43 -19.63 4.16 -4.12
CA LYS A 43 -20.78 4.94 -4.61
C LYS A 43 -21.89 4.08 -5.21
N ILE A 44 -21.81 2.75 -5.13
CA ILE A 44 -22.98 1.88 -5.32
C ILE A 44 -23.99 2.31 -4.23
N PRO A 45 -25.00 3.10 -4.57
CA PRO A 45 -25.98 3.53 -3.60
C PRO A 45 -26.73 2.28 -3.16
N LEU A 46 -27.12 2.23 -1.90
CA LEU A 46 -27.96 1.22 -1.25
C LEU A 46 -29.33 1.06 -1.96
N ARG A 47 -29.34 0.65 -3.23
CA ARG A 47 -30.51 0.44 -4.06
C ARG A 47 -30.84 -1.05 -4.07
N GLU A 48 -31.31 -1.59 -2.95
CA GLU A 48 -32.08 -2.84 -2.96
C GLU A 48 -32.80 -3.13 -1.61
N ASP A 49 -33.13 -2.10 -0.81
CA ASP A 49 -34.03 -2.28 0.35
C ASP A 49 -35.31 -1.42 0.28
N ASP A 50 -35.69 -0.98 -0.92
CA ASP A 50 -36.97 -0.25 -1.15
C ASP A 50 -37.84 -0.98 -2.20
N GLY A 51 -37.92 -2.31 -2.09
CA GLY A 51 -38.63 -3.19 -3.02
C GLY A 51 -39.88 -3.84 -2.43
N GLY A 52 -40.77 -3.03 -1.85
CA GLY A 52 -42.22 -3.28 -1.78
C GLY A 52 -42.70 -4.68 -1.42
N THR A 53 -42.92 -4.90 -0.12
CA THR A 53 -44.01 -5.77 0.33
C THR A 53 -45.35 -5.18 -0.12
N ASP A 54 -45.76 -5.36 -1.37
CA ASP A 54 -47.17 -5.21 -1.75
C ASP A 54 -47.51 -5.96 -3.03
N GLY A 55 -48.62 -6.69 -3.01
CA GLY A 55 -49.11 -7.46 -4.16
C GLY A 55 -49.59 -8.87 -3.86
N LYS A 56 -50.51 -9.02 -2.89
CA LYS A 56 -51.49 -10.12 -2.93
C LYS A 56 -52.32 -10.00 -4.22
N GLN A 57 -52.25 -10.99 -5.09
CA GLN A 57 -53.37 -11.44 -5.94
C GLN A 57 -53.35 -12.95 -6.04
#